data_AF-A0AAE9EFH2-F1
#
_entry.id   AF-A0AAE9EFH2-F1
#
_cell.length_a   1.000
_cell.length_b   1.000
_cell.length_c   1.000
_cell.angle_alpha   90.00
_cell.angle_beta   90.00
_cell.angle_gamma   90.00
#
_symmetry.space_group_name_H-M   'P 1'
#
loop_
_entity.id
_entity.type
_entity.pdbx_description
1 polymer ?
#
loop_
_entity_poly.entity_id
_entity_poly.type
_entity_poly.pdbx_seq_one_letter_code
_entity_poly.pdbx_strand_id
1 'polypeptide(L)'
;MQQAAAVPFNPSRPFPVEFYANKLNHHVLGAGTNISKEQVQFIEAIVKNIRSSHTYFLEISKNPKSQVQINELQRRLEEKENENSALKKQVMELTKKLCKMESEKENRISDFGNKDKIRIKARTAKKLDQEKLEKEENEDKKRIEILEAQIRHLKEDASILREYYEPSHFFKRFVKENEQLKTKILEKTTAMDRVMTENQKLKKTNDKALKNIDLLNENIEILKKKEKNSSYGF
;
A
#
# COMPACT_ATOMS: atom_id res chain seq x y z
N MET A 1 25.92 16.67 8.67
CA MET A 1 24.77 15.82 8.26
C MET A 1 25.24 14.96 7.09
N GLN A 2 25.20 13.64 7.20
CA GLN A 2 25.56 12.74 6.09
C GLN A 2 24.49 12.88 4.99
N GLN A 3 24.87 13.28 3.78
CA GLN A 3 23.97 13.22 2.62
C GLN A 3 23.77 11.74 2.25
N ALA A 4 22.53 11.26 2.33
CA ALA A 4 22.19 9.91 1.91
C ALA A 4 22.41 9.75 0.40
N ALA A 5 23.00 8.63 -0.03
CA ALA A 5 23.26 8.35 -1.44
C ALA A 5 21.95 8.23 -2.26
N ALA A 6 22.01 8.55 -3.57
CA ALA A 6 20.87 8.41 -4.45
C ALA A 6 20.45 6.93 -4.52
N VAL A 7 19.14 6.66 -4.36
CA VAL A 7 18.62 5.30 -4.49
C VAL A 7 18.84 4.85 -5.93
N PRO A 8 19.59 3.77 -6.20
CA PRO A 8 19.89 3.35 -7.56
C PRO A 8 18.66 2.77 -8.26
N PHE A 9 18.64 2.84 -9.59
CA PHE A 9 17.65 2.13 -10.39
C PHE A 9 17.83 0.60 -10.29
N ASN A 10 16.73 -0.13 -10.11
CA ASN A 10 16.71 -1.59 -10.03
C ASN A 10 15.60 -2.17 -10.94
N PRO A 11 15.95 -2.90 -12.01
CA PRO A 11 14.95 -3.47 -12.93
C PRO A 11 14.10 -4.60 -12.31
N SER A 12 14.55 -5.24 -11.23
CA SER A 12 13.77 -6.25 -10.49
C SER A 12 12.70 -5.62 -9.58
N ARG A 13 12.85 -4.33 -9.24
CA ARG A 13 11.89 -3.57 -8.44
C ARG A 13 11.90 -2.10 -8.88
N PRO A 14 11.43 -1.81 -10.10
CA PRO A 14 11.61 -0.52 -10.74
C PRO A 14 10.74 0.54 -10.06
N PHE A 15 11.36 1.66 -9.67
CA PHE A 15 10.61 2.86 -9.31
C PHE A 15 10.28 3.66 -10.58
N PRO A 16 9.09 4.28 -10.64
CA PRO A 16 8.68 5.09 -11.78
C PRO A 16 9.51 6.37 -11.87
N VAL A 17 9.53 6.99 -13.05
CA VAL A 17 10.34 8.19 -13.34
C VAL A 17 10.04 9.33 -12.36
N GLU A 18 8.76 9.46 -11.98
CA GLU A 18 8.23 10.46 -11.05
C GLU A 18 8.90 10.38 -9.67
N PHE A 19 9.24 9.18 -9.20
CA PHE A 19 9.94 9.01 -7.91
C PHE A 19 11.31 9.69 -7.92
N TYR A 20 12.08 9.48 -8.98
CA TYR A 20 13.42 10.07 -9.12
C TYR A 20 13.34 11.57 -9.45
N ALA A 21 12.37 11.99 -10.26
CA ALA A 21 12.13 13.40 -10.56
C ALA A 21 11.77 14.21 -9.30
N ASN A 22 10.94 13.66 -8.41
CA ASN A 22 10.60 14.30 -7.15
C ASN A 22 11.82 14.46 -6.23
N LYS A 23 12.71 13.46 -6.18
CA LYS A 23 13.99 13.59 -5.47
C LYS A 23 14.88 14.65 -6.07
N LEU A 24 14.96 14.74 -7.40
CA LEU A 24 15.72 15.79 -8.08
C LEU A 24 15.18 17.18 -7.72
N ASN A 25 13.87 17.37 -7.84
CA ASN A 25 13.20 18.65 -7.54
C ASN A 25 13.45 19.08 -6.08
N HIS A 26 13.38 18.16 -5.12
CA HIS A 26 13.67 18.46 -3.73
C HIS A 26 15.10 18.98 -3.51
N HIS A 27 16.09 18.41 -4.20
CA HIS A 27 17.49 18.81 -4.08
C HIS A 27 17.86 20.06 -4.89
N VAL A 28 17.23 20.27 -6.05
CA VAL A 28 17.47 21.44 -6.90
C VAL A 28 16.77 22.68 -6.34
N LEU A 29 15.56 22.57 -5.80
CA LEU A 29 14.83 23.69 -5.18
C LEU A 29 15.42 24.12 -3.83
N GLY A 30 16.16 23.23 -3.15
CA GLY A 30 16.85 23.53 -1.89
C GLY A 30 18.30 24.01 -2.05
N ALA A 31 18.84 24.03 -3.28
CA ALA A 31 20.21 24.44 -3.55
C ALA A 31 20.27 25.95 -3.82
N GLY A 32 20.91 26.69 -2.92
CA GLY A 32 21.29 28.09 -3.17
C GLY A 32 22.40 28.21 -4.23
N THR A 33 22.96 29.41 -4.40
CA THR A 33 24.00 29.70 -5.40
C THR A 33 25.34 28.98 -5.21
N ASN A 34 25.53 28.27 -4.08
CA ASN A 34 26.74 27.50 -3.78
C ASN A 34 26.43 26.00 -3.67
N ILE A 35 26.60 25.27 -4.77
CA ILE A 35 26.39 23.82 -4.86
C ILE A 35 27.71 23.10 -4.55
N SER A 36 27.70 22.13 -3.64
CA SER A 36 28.87 21.32 -3.31
C SER A 36 29.14 20.24 -4.37
N LYS A 37 30.40 19.78 -4.49
CA LYS A 37 30.75 18.66 -5.40
C LYS A 37 29.94 17.39 -5.12
N GLU A 38 29.62 17.12 -3.85
CA GLU A 38 28.81 15.97 -3.43
C GLU A 38 27.35 16.10 -3.91
N GLN A 39 26.79 17.31 -3.87
CA GLN A 39 25.46 17.58 -4.40
C GLN A 39 25.42 17.41 -5.92
N VAL A 40 26.46 17.83 -6.64
CA VAL A 40 26.58 17.59 -8.09
C VAL A 40 26.58 16.09 -8.39
N GLN A 41 27.41 15.30 -7.69
CA GLN A 41 27.46 13.85 -7.88
C GLN A 41 26.13 13.16 -7.56
N PHE A 42 25.44 13.63 -6.53
CA PHE A 42 24.12 13.12 -6.17
C PHE A 42 23.05 13.44 -7.24
N ILE A 43 23.06 14.67 -7.77
CA ILE A 43 22.17 15.09 -8.87
C ILE A 43 22.44 14.25 -10.12
N GLU A 44 23.71 14.07 -10.51
CA GLU A 44 24.11 13.23 -11.64
C GLU A 44 23.61 11.78 -11.48
N ALA A 45 23.71 11.22 -10.28
CA ALA A 45 23.21 9.89 -9.97
C ALA A 45 21.69 9.79 -10.13
N ILE A 46 20.91 10.78 -9.68
CA ILE A 46 19.46 10.82 -9.88
C ILE A 46 19.11 10.93 -11.37
N VAL A 47 19.78 11.80 -12.12
CA VAL A 47 19.56 11.97 -13.56
C VAL A 47 19.83 10.66 -14.31
N LYS A 48 20.88 9.94 -13.94
CA LYS A 48 21.16 8.60 -14.48
C LYS A 48 20.02 7.62 -14.19
N ASN A 49 19.49 7.61 -12.97
CA ASN A 49 18.37 6.73 -12.61
C ASN A 49 17.05 7.09 -13.33
N ILE A 50 16.78 8.38 -13.55
CA ILE A 50 15.64 8.85 -14.37
C ILE A 50 15.73 8.24 -15.77
N ARG A 51 16.89 8.35 -16.42
CA ARG A 51 17.11 7.81 -17.77
C ARG A 51 16.94 6.29 -17.82
N SER A 52 17.49 5.58 -16.84
CA SER A 52 17.36 4.12 -16.75
C SER A 52 15.90 3.68 -16.56
N SER A 53 15.16 4.34 -15.66
CA SER A 53 13.74 4.06 -15.42
C SER A 53 12.90 4.32 -16.67
N HIS A 54 13.10 5.47 -17.32
CA HIS A 54 12.38 5.82 -18.54
C HIS A 54 12.62 4.81 -19.67
N THR A 55 13.88 4.40 -19.88
CA THR A 55 14.25 3.42 -20.90
C THR A 55 13.60 2.06 -20.63
N TYR A 56 13.64 1.60 -19.37
CA TYR A 56 13.03 0.33 -18.96
C TYR A 56 11.52 0.29 -19.23
N PHE A 57 10.79 1.34 -18.85
CA PHE A 57 9.34 1.38 -19.11
C PHE A 57 8.99 1.55 -20.59
N LEU A 58 9.84 2.22 -21.38
CA LEU A 58 9.70 2.27 -22.85
C LEU A 58 9.96 0.92 -23.52
N GLU A 59 10.87 0.10 -23.00
CA GLU A 59 11.12 -1.24 -23.54
C GLU A 59 9.99 -2.21 -23.20
N ILE A 60 9.44 -2.12 -21.98
CA ILE A 60 8.28 -2.92 -21.58
C ILE A 60 7.02 -2.54 -22.36
N SER A 61 6.80 -1.26 -22.63
CA SER A 61 5.65 -0.84 -23.46
C SER A 61 5.74 -1.33 -24.89
N LYS A 62 6.97 -1.59 -25.38
CA LYS A 62 7.24 -2.22 -26.67
C LYS A 62 7.17 -3.75 -26.63
N ASN A 63 6.76 -4.37 -25.51
CA ASN A 63 6.67 -5.82 -25.42
C ASN A 63 5.72 -6.36 -26.51
N PRO A 64 6.24 -7.11 -27.50
CA PRO A 64 5.45 -7.56 -28.64
C PRO A 64 4.30 -8.49 -28.20
N LYS A 65 4.44 -9.18 -27.07
CA LYS A 65 3.36 -10.02 -26.52
C LYS A 65 2.14 -9.20 -26.11
N SER A 66 2.34 -8.05 -25.49
CA SER A 66 1.24 -7.15 -25.09
C SER A 66 0.58 -6.51 -26.30
N GLN A 67 1.36 -6.12 -27.32
CA GLN A 67 0.81 -5.56 -28.54
C GLN A 67 -0.02 -6.57 -29.35
N VAL A 68 0.43 -7.83 -29.42
CA VAL A 68 -0.34 -8.92 -30.07
C VAL A 68 -1.66 -9.16 -29.36
N GLN A 69 -1.67 -9.16 -28.02
CA GLN A 69 -2.91 -9.29 -27.24
C GLN A 69 -3.88 -8.12 -27.48
N ILE A 70 -3.37 -6.89 -27.55
CA ILE A 70 -4.18 -5.70 -27.87
C ILE A 70 -4.82 -5.83 -29.25
N ASN A 71 -4.02 -6.20 -30.27
CA ASN A 71 -4.52 -6.35 -31.63
C ASN A 71 -5.58 -7.46 -31.73
N GLU A 72 -5.39 -8.57 -31.01
CA GLU A 72 -6.37 -9.65 -31.01
C GLU A 72 -7.68 -9.27 -30.31
N LEU A 73 -7.61 -8.51 -29.21
CA LEU A 73 -8.78 -7.96 -28.55
C LEU A 73 -9.55 -6.98 -29.47
N GLN A 74 -8.84 -6.14 -30.22
CA GLN A 74 -9.45 -5.23 -31.19
C GLN A 74 -10.18 -5.99 -32.30
N ARG A 75 -9.56 -7.03 -32.88
CA ARG A 75 -10.22 -7.87 -33.89
C ARG A 75 -11.48 -8.54 -33.34
N ARG A 76 -11.42 -9.11 -32.12
CA ARG A 76 -12.58 -9.74 -31.48
C ARG A 76 -13.70 -8.73 -31.21
N LEU A 77 -13.36 -7.50 -30.86
CA LEU A 77 -14.35 -6.43 -30.66
C LEU A 77 -15.07 -6.11 -31.98
N GLU A 78 -14.33 -5.94 -33.07
CA GLU A 78 -14.90 -5.65 -34.40
C GLU A 78 -15.80 -6.79 -34.90
N GLU A 79 -15.41 -8.05 -34.69
CA GLU A 79 -16.26 -9.22 -34.97
C GLU A 79 -17.57 -9.18 -34.18
N LYS A 80 -17.50 -8.86 -32.88
CA LYS A 80 -18.69 -8.76 -32.02
C LYS A 80 -19.59 -7.58 -32.37
N GLU A 81 -19.03 -6.45 -32.79
CA GLU A 81 -19.82 -5.31 -33.26
C GLU A 81 -20.60 -5.64 -34.53
N ASN A 82 -19.98 -6.37 -35.45
CA ASN A 82 -20.63 -6.85 -36.68
C ASN A 82 -21.75 -7.86 -36.39
N GLU A 83 -21.50 -8.84 -35.51
CA GLU A 83 -22.54 -9.78 -35.05
C GLU A 83 -23.71 -9.05 -34.38
N ASN A 84 -23.42 -8.08 -33.52
CA ASN A 84 -24.46 -7.32 -32.81
C ASN A 84 -25.30 -6.48 -33.78
N SER A 85 -24.68 -5.89 -34.82
CA SER A 85 -25.39 -5.19 -35.89
C SER A 85 -26.34 -6.14 -36.66
N ALA A 86 -25.90 -7.37 -36.95
CA ALA A 86 -26.73 -8.38 -37.60
C ALA A 86 -27.92 -8.80 -36.71
N LEU A 87 -27.67 -9.06 -35.42
CA LEU A 87 -28.72 -9.41 -34.45
C LEU A 87 -29.74 -8.27 -34.30
N LYS A 88 -29.29 -7.01 -34.26
CA LYS A 88 -30.18 -5.84 -34.19
C LYS A 88 -31.12 -5.76 -35.40
N LYS A 89 -30.63 -6.09 -36.60
CA LYS A 89 -31.48 -6.19 -37.81
C LYS A 89 -32.51 -7.31 -37.69
N GLN A 90 -32.11 -8.48 -37.21
CA GLN A 90 -33.03 -9.60 -37.00
C GLN A 90 -34.12 -9.28 -35.98
N VAL A 91 -33.75 -8.66 -34.85
CA VAL A 91 -34.70 -8.21 -33.83
C VAL A 91 -35.71 -7.24 -34.44
N MET A 92 -35.25 -6.25 -35.20
CA MET A 92 -36.14 -5.30 -35.86
C MET A 92 -37.12 -5.97 -36.84
N GLU A 93 -36.67 -6.98 -37.58
CA GLU A 93 -37.53 -7.74 -38.49
C GLU A 93 -38.56 -8.59 -37.74
N LEU A 94 -38.15 -9.25 -36.65
CA LEU A 94 -39.05 -10.01 -35.79
C LEU A 94 -40.09 -9.10 -35.12
N THR A 95 -39.70 -7.92 -34.64
CA THR A 95 -40.62 -6.92 -34.09
C THR A 95 -41.68 -6.52 -35.12
N LYS A 96 -41.29 -6.26 -36.37
CA LYS A 96 -42.26 -5.96 -37.45
C LYS A 96 -43.24 -7.11 -37.69
N LYS A 97 -42.76 -8.36 -37.70
CA LYS A 97 -43.62 -9.55 -37.84
C LYS A 97 -44.59 -9.68 -36.66
N LEU A 98 -44.13 -9.39 -35.44
CA LEU A 98 -44.92 -9.47 -34.23
C LEU A 98 -46.05 -8.43 -34.24
N CYS A 99 -45.76 -7.16 -34.57
CA CYS A 99 -46.78 -6.12 -34.72
C CYS A 99 -47.82 -6.48 -35.79
N LYS A 100 -47.40 -7.10 -36.89
CA LYS A 100 -48.33 -7.56 -37.94
C LYS A 100 -49.25 -8.67 -37.42
N MET A 101 -48.71 -9.67 -36.72
CA MET A 101 -49.50 -10.74 -36.11
C MET A 101 -50.45 -10.23 -35.03
N GLU A 102 -50.04 -9.26 -34.22
CA GLU A 102 -50.91 -8.61 -33.23
C GLU A 102 -52.09 -7.91 -33.90
N SER A 103 -51.83 -7.15 -34.97
CA SER A 103 -52.87 -6.48 -35.75
C SER A 103 -53.85 -7.48 -36.39
N GLU A 104 -53.33 -8.57 -36.98
CA GLU A 104 -54.16 -9.65 -37.55
C GLU A 104 -54.98 -10.38 -36.49
N LYS A 105 -54.42 -10.57 -35.29
CA LYS A 105 -55.11 -11.18 -34.15
C LYS A 105 -56.22 -10.26 -33.64
N GLU A 106 -55.99 -8.96 -33.53
CA GLU A 106 -56.99 -7.96 -33.10
C GLU A 106 -58.19 -7.99 -34.06
N ASN A 107 -57.94 -7.99 -35.38
CA ASN A 107 -58.97 -8.06 -36.41
C ASN A 107 -59.77 -9.38 -36.33
N ARG A 108 -59.10 -10.53 -36.13
CA ARG A 108 -59.81 -11.81 -35.94
C ARG A 108 -60.64 -11.82 -34.67
N ILE A 109 -60.13 -11.22 -33.58
CA ILE A 109 -60.89 -11.09 -32.32
C ILE A 109 -62.12 -10.20 -32.52
N SER A 110 -62.05 -9.16 -33.36
CA SER A 110 -63.21 -8.30 -33.67
C SER A 110 -64.34 -9.04 -34.39
N ASP A 111 -64.06 -10.14 -35.10
CA ASP A 111 -65.05 -10.96 -35.81
C ASP A 111 -65.82 -11.93 -34.91
N PHE A 112 -65.40 -12.13 -33.65
CA PHE A 112 -66.08 -13.02 -32.72
C PHE A 112 -67.30 -12.36 -32.04
N GLY A 113 -68.32 -13.17 -31.72
CA GLY A 113 -69.44 -12.75 -30.89
C GLY A 113 -69.02 -12.35 -29.47
N ASN A 114 -69.83 -11.52 -28.79
CA ASN A 114 -69.48 -10.95 -27.47
C ASN A 114 -69.08 -11.99 -26.40
N LYS A 115 -69.72 -13.17 -26.39
CA LYS A 115 -69.39 -14.25 -25.43
C LYS A 115 -67.98 -14.82 -25.65
N ASP A 116 -67.58 -15.00 -26.90
CA ASP A 116 -66.25 -15.53 -27.23
C ASP A 116 -65.15 -14.51 -26.97
N LYS A 117 -65.40 -13.22 -27.27
CA LYS A 117 -64.50 -12.11 -26.91
C LYS A 117 -64.21 -12.07 -25.41
N ILE A 118 -65.24 -12.20 -24.56
CA ILE A 118 -65.08 -12.22 -23.10
C ILE A 118 -64.25 -13.44 -22.65
N ARG A 119 -64.53 -14.62 -23.20
CA ARG A 119 -63.81 -15.86 -22.88
C ARG A 119 -62.33 -15.80 -23.29
N ILE A 120 -62.04 -15.22 -24.45
CA ILE A 120 -60.66 -15.01 -24.93
C ILE A 120 -59.93 -14.04 -24.02
N LYS A 121 -60.53 -12.87 -23.73
CA LYS A 121 -59.93 -11.86 -22.82
C LYS A 121 -59.62 -12.43 -21.45
N ALA A 122 -60.54 -13.19 -20.85
CA ALA A 122 -60.34 -13.84 -19.56
C ALA A 122 -59.20 -14.88 -19.58
N ARG A 123 -59.04 -15.64 -20.66
CA ARG A 123 -57.93 -16.59 -20.81
C ARG A 123 -56.58 -15.89 -20.99
N THR A 124 -56.53 -14.80 -21.75
CA THR A 124 -55.30 -14.00 -21.90
C THR A 124 -54.89 -13.31 -20.60
N ALA A 125 -55.85 -12.76 -19.85
CA ALA A 125 -55.56 -12.15 -18.55
C ALA A 125 -54.96 -13.18 -17.57
N LYS A 126 -55.57 -14.36 -17.46
CA LYS A 126 -55.03 -15.47 -16.63
C LYS A 126 -53.61 -15.88 -17.05
N LYS A 127 -53.33 -15.97 -18.36
CA LYS A 127 -51.98 -16.29 -18.85
C LYS A 127 -50.98 -15.19 -18.51
N LEU A 128 -51.37 -13.93 -18.62
CA LEU A 128 -50.51 -12.79 -18.29
C LEU A 128 -50.17 -12.77 -16.79
N ASP A 129 -51.14 -13.05 -15.92
CA ASP A 129 -50.92 -13.10 -14.48
C ASP A 129 -50.01 -14.27 -14.08
N GLN A 130 -50.19 -15.44 -14.73
CA GLN A 130 -49.28 -16.59 -14.57
C GLN A 130 -47.84 -16.24 -14.99
N GLU A 131 -47.66 -15.60 -16.15
CA GLU A 131 -46.34 -15.23 -16.66
C GLU A 131 -45.64 -14.17 -15.79
N LYS A 132 -46.40 -13.26 -15.18
CA LYS A 132 -45.87 -12.29 -14.20
C LYS A 132 -45.34 -12.98 -12.95
N LEU A 133 -46.11 -13.93 -12.40
CA LEU A 133 -45.70 -14.71 -11.24
C LEU A 133 -44.43 -15.54 -11.54
N GLU A 134 -44.36 -16.18 -12.71
CA GLU A 134 -43.17 -16.94 -13.11
C GLU A 134 -41.94 -16.05 -13.30
N LYS A 135 -42.11 -14.82 -13.82
CA LYS A 135 -41.02 -13.85 -13.94
C LYS A 135 -40.52 -13.38 -12.58
N GLU A 136 -41.42 -13.05 -11.66
CA GLU A 136 -41.08 -12.63 -10.31
C GLU A 136 -40.36 -13.75 -9.54
N GLU A 137 -40.86 -14.98 -9.61
CA GLU A 137 -40.21 -16.14 -8.98
C GLU A 137 -38.79 -16.39 -9.55
N ASN A 138 -38.60 -16.20 -10.85
CA ASN A 138 -37.29 -16.36 -11.49
C ASN A 138 -36.32 -15.22 -11.12
N GLU A 139 -36.80 -13.99 -10.97
CA GLU A 139 -35.99 -12.88 -10.48
C GLU A 139 -35.56 -13.09 -9.03
N ASP A 140 -36.46 -13.57 -8.18
CA ASP A 140 -36.15 -13.86 -6.78
C ASP A 140 -35.17 -15.02 -6.64
N LYS A 141 -35.29 -16.08 -7.47
CA LYS A 141 -34.28 -17.15 -7.54
C LYS A 141 -32.89 -16.60 -7.87
N LYS A 142 -32.78 -15.73 -8.88
CA LYS A 142 -31.50 -15.09 -9.24
C LYS A 142 -30.94 -14.23 -8.10
N ARG A 143 -31.80 -13.48 -7.39
CA ARG A 143 -31.39 -12.68 -6.23
C ARG A 143 -30.88 -13.56 -5.10
N ILE A 144 -31.56 -14.66 -4.81
CA ILE A 144 -31.14 -15.64 -3.80
C ILE A 144 -29.78 -16.23 -4.16
N GLU A 145 -29.56 -16.66 -5.41
CA GLU A 145 -28.26 -17.19 -5.85
C GLU A 145 -27.12 -16.19 -5.66
N ILE A 146 -27.34 -14.91 -5.99
CA ILE A 146 -26.36 -13.84 -5.78
C ILE A 146 -26.07 -13.64 -4.29
N LEU A 147 -27.11 -13.56 -3.46
CA LEU A 147 -26.96 -13.38 -2.01
C LEU A 147 -26.24 -14.56 -1.36
N GLU A 148 -26.54 -15.79 -1.78
CA GLU A 148 -25.83 -16.98 -1.31
C GLU A 148 -24.35 -16.96 -1.69
N ALA A 149 -24.01 -16.53 -2.91
CA ALA A 149 -22.63 -16.35 -3.33
C ALA A 149 -21.90 -15.30 -2.48
N GLN A 150 -22.55 -14.16 -2.21
CA GLN A 150 -22.01 -13.13 -1.32
C GLN A 150 -21.80 -13.64 0.10
N ILE A 151 -22.74 -14.40 0.65
CA ILE A 151 -22.61 -15.01 1.99
C ILE A 151 -21.42 -15.99 2.03
N ARG A 152 -21.20 -16.78 0.96
CA ARG A 152 -20.04 -17.68 0.87
C ARG A 152 -18.72 -16.89 0.90
N HIS A 153 -18.60 -15.86 0.07
CA HIS A 153 -17.41 -15.00 0.06
C HIS A 153 -17.16 -14.32 1.41
N LEU A 154 -18.19 -13.75 2.03
CA LEU A 154 -18.06 -13.11 3.35
C LEU A 154 -17.63 -14.11 4.44
N LYS A 155 -18.07 -15.37 4.36
CA LYS A 155 -17.61 -16.43 5.28
C LYS A 155 -16.15 -16.79 5.05
N GLU A 156 -15.70 -16.87 3.80
CA GLU A 156 -14.29 -17.09 3.46
C GLU A 156 -13.42 -15.94 3.95
N ASP A 157 -13.79 -14.69 3.66
CA ASP A 157 -13.09 -13.49 4.13
C ASP A 157 -13.00 -13.44 5.65
N ALA A 158 -14.10 -13.75 6.35
CA ALA A 158 -14.11 -13.82 7.81
C ALA A 158 -13.22 -14.95 8.36
N SER A 159 -13.11 -16.08 7.65
CA SER A 159 -12.21 -17.18 8.00
C SER A 159 -10.75 -16.79 7.83
N ILE A 160 -10.39 -16.18 6.70
CA ILE A 160 -9.05 -15.65 6.42
C ILE A 160 -8.68 -14.62 7.47
N LEU A 161 -9.57 -13.65 7.75
CA LEU A 161 -9.34 -12.66 8.79
C LEU A 161 -9.15 -13.32 10.16
N ARG A 162 -9.89 -14.38 10.50
CA ARG A 162 -9.70 -15.11 11.76
C ARG A 162 -8.35 -15.83 11.84
N GLU A 163 -7.85 -16.36 10.73
CA GLU A 163 -6.55 -17.03 10.66
C GLU A 163 -5.37 -16.04 10.72
N TYR A 164 -5.48 -14.91 9.98
CA TYR A 164 -4.43 -13.88 9.93
C TYR A 164 -4.44 -12.93 11.14
N TYR A 165 -5.63 -12.62 11.65
CA TYR A 165 -5.86 -11.78 12.82
C TYR A 165 -6.41 -12.60 13.97
N GLU A 166 -5.92 -13.82 14.22
CA GLU A 166 -6.13 -14.44 15.53
C GLU A 166 -5.41 -13.53 16.53
N PRO A 167 -6.11 -12.61 17.23
CA PRO A 167 -5.44 -11.55 17.98
C PRO A 167 -4.62 -12.16 19.10
N SER A 168 -4.94 -13.40 19.49
CA SER A 168 -4.30 -14.11 20.57
C SER A 168 -2.81 -14.33 20.30
N HIS A 169 -2.37 -14.82 19.14
CA HIS A 169 -0.96 -15.18 18.98
C HIS A 169 -0.02 -14.00 18.76
N PHE A 170 -0.38 -13.07 17.87
CA PHE A 170 0.44 -11.88 17.63
C PHE A 170 0.47 -10.96 18.85
N PHE A 171 -0.69 -10.72 19.49
CA PHE A 171 -0.77 -9.84 20.66
C PHE A 171 -0.07 -10.47 21.87
N LYS A 172 -0.21 -11.78 22.13
CA LYS A 172 0.54 -12.46 23.20
C LYS A 172 2.05 -12.36 22.98
N ARG A 173 2.52 -12.55 21.75
CA ARG A 173 3.95 -12.42 21.41
C ARG A 173 4.43 -10.99 21.61
N PHE A 174 3.68 -10.01 21.11
CA PHE A 174 4.00 -8.59 21.27
C PHE A 174 4.04 -8.17 22.74
N VAL A 175 3.07 -8.59 23.56
CA VAL A 175 3.06 -8.33 25.01
C VAL A 175 4.28 -8.95 25.69
N LYS A 176 4.60 -10.21 25.37
CA LYS A 176 5.78 -10.91 25.93
C LYS A 176 7.09 -10.21 25.57
N GLU A 177 7.25 -9.82 24.30
CA GLU A 177 8.44 -9.09 23.84
C GLU A 177 8.56 -7.72 24.52
N ASN A 178 7.44 -7.01 24.73
CA ASN A 178 7.42 -5.74 25.45
C ASN A 178 7.80 -5.87 26.92
N GLU A 179 7.32 -6.90 27.62
CA GLU A 179 7.73 -7.16 29.00
C GLU A 179 9.23 -7.44 29.11
N GLN A 180 9.78 -8.26 28.20
CA GLN A 180 11.21 -8.53 28.15
C GLN A 180 12.04 -7.26 27.90
N LEU A 181 11.57 -6.37 27.04
CA LEU A 181 12.21 -5.07 26.79
C LEU A 181 12.19 -4.19 28.04
N LYS A 182 11.07 -4.12 28.76
CA LYS A 182 10.98 -3.37 30.02
C LYS A 182 11.99 -3.88 31.05
N THR A 183 12.14 -5.19 31.21
CA THR A 183 13.12 -5.77 32.14
C THR A 183 14.55 -5.41 31.75
N LYS A 184 14.90 -5.55 30.46
CA LYS A 184 16.25 -5.19 29.96
C LYS A 184 16.57 -3.71 30.14
N ILE A 185 15.59 -2.83 29.93
CA ILE A 185 15.76 -1.38 30.15
C ILE A 185 16.03 -1.12 31.64
N LEU A 186 15.25 -1.73 32.54
CA LEU A 186 15.42 -1.56 33.98
C LEU A 186 16.80 -2.04 34.48
N GLU A 187 17.26 -3.20 34.00
CA GLU A 187 18.58 -3.74 34.31
C GLU A 187 19.70 -2.80 33.86
N LYS A 188 19.62 -2.28 32.63
CA LYS A 188 20.61 -1.32 32.11
C LYS A 188 20.61 0.00 32.90
N THR A 189 19.45 0.52 33.26
CA THR A 189 19.34 1.73 34.08
C THR A 189 19.99 1.53 35.44
N THR A 190 19.70 0.39 36.09
CA THR A 190 20.28 0.07 37.40
C THR A 190 21.81 -0.10 37.32
N ALA A 191 22.32 -0.74 36.26
CA ALA A 191 23.75 -0.85 36.02
C ALA A 191 24.41 0.53 35.82
N MET A 192 23.74 1.42 35.07
CA MET A 192 24.21 2.78 34.84
C MET A 192 24.26 3.59 36.15
N ASP A 193 23.25 3.47 37.01
CA ASP A 193 23.23 4.13 38.31
C ASP A 193 24.38 3.67 39.22
N ARG A 194 24.72 2.38 39.19
CA ARG A 194 25.88 1.84 39.91
C ARG A 194 27.19 2.45 39.43
N VAL A 195 27.39 2.48 38.11
CA VAL A 195 28.59 3.09 37.50
C VAL A 195 28.68 4.58 37.83
N MET A 196 27.58 5.31 37.75
CA MET A 196 27.53 6.72 38.13
C MET A 196 27.92 6.94 39.60
N THR A 197 27.42 6.09 40.50
CA THR A 197 27.75 6.14 41.92
C THR A 197 29.23 5.84 42.18
N GLU A 198 29.79 4.84 41.49
CA GLU A 198 31.20 4.47 41.60
C GLU A 198 32.12 5.58 41.05
N ASN A 199 31.77 6.16 39.89
CA ASN A 199 32.49 7.30 39.33
C ASN A 199 32.48 8.52 40.27
N GLN A 200 31.38 8.78 40.97
CA GLN A 200 31.34 9.83 41.98
C GLN A 200 32.28 9.55 43.16
N LYS A 201 32.38 8.28 43.61
CA LYS A 201 33.33 7.89 44.66
C LYS A 201 34.77 8.08 44.20
N LEU A 202 35.10 7.61 42.99
CA LEU A 202 36.43 7.77 42.39
C LEU A 202 36.82 9.24 42.25
N LYS A 203 35.89 10.09 41.81
CA LYS A 203 36.11 11.54 41.72
C LYS A 203 36.50 12.13 43.07
N LYS A 204 35.75 11.82 44.15
CA LYS A 204 36.09 12.27 45.51
C LYS A 204 37.46 11.79 45.97
N THR A 205 37.82 10.54 45.66
CA THR A 205 39.14 9.98 46.00
C THR A 205 40.26 10.69 45.24
N ASN A 206 40.08 10.94 43.94
CA ASN A 206 41.05 11.65 43.11
C ASN A 206 41.24 13.10 43.58
N ASP A 207 40.14 13.81 43.90
CA ASP A 207 40.21 15.17 44.44
C ASP A 207 41.00 15.23 45.76
N LYS A 208 40.88 14.20 46.62
CA LYS A 208 41.66 14.10 47.86
C LYS A 208 43.13 13.79 47.58
N ALA A 209 43.42 12.90 46.63
CA ALA A 209 44.79 12.59 46.23
C ALA A 209 45.51 13.81 45.65
N LEU A 210 44.83 14.61 44.81
CA LEU A 210 45.35 15.86 44.27
C LEU A 210 45.73 16.84 45.39
N LYS A 211 44.85 17.07 46.37
CA LYS A 211 45.16 17.93 47.53
C LYS A 211 46.39 17.45 48.31
N ASN A 212 46.56 16.14 48.48
CA ASN A 212 47.73 15.58 49.16
C ASN A 212 49.01 15.79 48.35
N ILE A 213 48.95 15.67 47.02
CA ILE A 213 50.09 15.95 46.12
C ILE A 213 50.48 17.43 46.23
N ASP A 214 49.51 18.34 46.23
CA ASP A 214 49.77 19.77 46.36
C ASP A 214 50.47 20.10 47.68
N LEU A 215 50.01 19.53 48.80
CA LEU A 215 50.65 19.69 50.12
C LEU A 215 52.07 19.11 50.15
N LEU A 216 52.31 17.95 49.51
CA LEU A 216 53.64 17.36 49.41
C LEU A 216 54.58 18.26 48.60
N ASN A 217 54.12 18.79 47.48
CA ASN A 217 54.88 19.72 46.66
C ASN A 217 55.24 21.00 47.43
N GLU A 218 54.29 21.56 48.19
CA GLU A 218 54.53 22.72 49.05
C GLU A 218 55.59 22.43 50.12
N ASN A 219 55.50 21.28 50.79
CA ASN A 219 56.49 20.84 51.77
C ASN A 219 57.89 20.62 51.17
N ILE A 220 57.97 20.04 49.96
CA ILE A 220 59.22 19.86 49.23
C ILE A 220 59.86 21.23 48.93
N GLU A 221 59.08 22.21 48.48
CA GLU A 221 59.58 23.56 48.23
C GLU A 221 60.06 24.25 49.51
N ILE A 222 59.39 24.05 50.65
CA ILE A 222 59.85 24.54 51.96
C ILE A 222 61.20 23.90 52.34
N LEU A 223 61.35 22.58 52.16
CA LEU A 223 62.59 21.86 52.46
C LEU A 223 63.75 22.33 51.57
N LYS A 224 63.54 22.50 50.26
CA LYS A 224 64.55 23.05 49.34
C LYS A 224 65.02 24.44 49.76
N LYS A 225 64.11 25.30 50.25
CA LYS A 225 64.46 26.63 50.78
C LYS A 225 65.26 26.54 52.08
N LYS A 226 64.95 25.59 52.97
CA LYS A 226 65.72 25.35 54.21
C LYS A 226 67.12 24.82 53.93
N GLU A 227 67.31 23.91 52.98
CA GLU A 227 68.64 23.43 52.57
C GLU A 227 69.50 24.56 52.00
N LYS A 228 68.93 25.42 51.14
CA LYS A 228 69.65 26.61 50.62
C LYS A 228 70.08 27.57 51.72
N ASN A 229 69.29 27.71 52.79
CA ASN A 229 69.63 28.57 53.92
C ASN A 229 70.57 27.89 54.93
N SER A 230 70.64 26.55 54.94
CA SER A 230 71.59 25.75 55.75
C SER A 230 73.00 25.68 55.14
N SER A 231 73.16 26.04 53.86
CA SER A 231 74.45 26.07 53.14
C SER A 231 75.28 27.33 53.41
N TYR A 232 74.80 28.27 54.23
CA TYR A 232 75.51 29.50 54.62
C TYR A 232 75.89 29.52 56.11
N GLY A 233 76.23 28.35 56.66
CA GLY A 233 76.67 28.18 58.04
C GLY A 233 77.85 27.23 58.16
N PHE A 234 78.95 27.55 57.47
CA PHE A 234 80.32 27.12 57.79
C PHE A 234 81.27 28.25 57.41
#